data_AF-Q9SLQ3-F1
#
_entry.id   AF-Q9SLQ3-F1
#
_cell.length_a   1.000
_cell.length_b   1.000
_cell.length_c   1.000
_cell.angle_alpha   90.00
_cell.angle_beta   90.00
_cell.angle_gamma   90.00
#
_symmetry.space_group_name_H-M   'P 1'
#
loop_
_entity.id
_entity.type
_entity.pdbx_description
1 polymer ?
#
loop_
_entity_poly.entity_id
_entity_poly.type
_entity_poly.pdbx_seq_one_letter_code
_entity_poly.pdbx_strand_id
1 'polypeptide(L)' 'MLMGGEGDGQKTIHASSFFYDIGAQVGIVDTKFPSVQAKPIQYLNAAKVACHTNVADIKSVF' A
#
# COMPACT_ATOMS: atom_id res chain seq x y z
N MET A 1 -9.77 -9.83 4.83
CA MET A 1 -9.64 -11.16 4.19
C MET A 1 -8.47 -11.08 3.22
N LEU A 2 -7.33 -11.69 3.52
CA LEU A 2 -6.18 -11.75 2.60
C LEU A 2 -6.23 -13.10 1.89
N MET A 3 -6.53 -13.09 0.59
CA MET A 3 -6.49 -14.27 -0.26
C MET A 3 -5.32 -14.12 -1.23
N GLY A 4 -4.12 -14.46 -0.76
CA GLY A 4 -2.94 -14.68 -1.60
C GLY A 4 -2.75 -16.18 -1.78
N GLY A 5 -3.53 -16.78 -2.66
CA GLY A 5 -3.37 -18.19 -3.07
C GLY A 5 -2.57 -18.24 -4.37
N GLU A 6 -1.40 -18.86 -4.32
CA GLU A 6 -0.55 -19.16 -5.47
C GLU A 6 -1.18 -20.31 -6.26
N GLY A 7 -1.96 -19.95 -7.29
CA GLY A 7 -2.61 -20.89 -8.21
C GLY A 7 -3.35 -20.08 -9.28
N ASP A 8 -2.78 -19.99 -10.48
CA ASP A 8 -3.30 -19.25 -11.63
C ASP A 8 -3.86 -17.84 -11.31
N GLY A 9 -3.08 -17.08 -10.51
CA GLY A 9 -3.27 -15.71 -10.06
C GLY A 9 -4.67 -15.10 -10.21
N GLN A 10 -5.33 -14.80 -9.09
CA GLN A 10 -6.55 -13.97 -9.08
C GLN A 10 -6.34 -12.72 -9.95
N LYS A 11 -7.03 -12.66 -11.11
CA LYS A 11 -6.90 -11.58 -12.11
C LYS A 11 -7.20 -10.19 -11.53
N THR A 12 -8.02 -10.16 -10.49
CA THR A 12 -8.38 -8.97 -9.73
C THR A 12 -8.33 -9.31 -8.25
N ILE A 13 -7.48 -8.60 -7.50
CA ILE A 13 -7.37 -8.74 -6.04
C ILE A 13 -7.92 -7.47 -5.41
N HIS A 14 -8.89 -7.63 -4.51
CA HIS A 14 -9.37 -6.53 -3.68
C HIS A 14 -8.71 -6.61 -2.31
N ALA A 15 -7.67 -5.80 -2.11
CA ALA A 15 -6.96 -5.71 -0.85
C ALA A 15 -7.57 -4.62 0.03
N SER A 16 -8.04 -4.98 1.22
CA SER A 16 -8.75 -4.10 2.15
C SER A 16 -7.97 -3.87 3.45
N SER A 17 -8.52 -3.02 4.33
CA SER A 17 -7.99 -2.78 5.68
C SER A 17 -6.57 -2.24 5.62
N PHE A 18 -5.57 -2.99 6.11
CA PHE A 18 -4.17 -2.57 6.16
C PHE A 18 -3.62 -2.01 4.84
N PHE A 19 -4.00 -2.61 3.70
CA PHE A 19 -3.55 -2.13 2.39
C PHE A 19 -4.13 -0.74 2.07
N TYR A 20 -5.38 -0.48 2.43
CA TYR A 20 -5.98 0.83 2.28
C TYR A 20 -5.34 1.84 3.23
N ASP A 21 -5.14 1.49 4.49
CA ASP A 21 -4.58 2.39 5.50
C ASP A 21 -3.13 2.80 5.17
N ILE A 22 -2.28 1.84 4.83
CA ILE A 22 -0.90 2.12 4.39
C ILE A 22 -0.90 2.86 3.07
N GLY A 23 -1.77 2.47 2.13
CA GLY A 23 -1.92 3.16 0.87
C GLY A 23 -2.30 4.64 1.07
N ALA A 24 -3.18 4.95 2.02
CA ALA A 24 -3.57 6.31 2.37
C ALA A 24 -2.41 7.07 3.04
N GLN A 25 -1.71 6.42 3.97
CA GLN A 25 -0.58 7.01 4.70
C GLN A 25 0.57 7.39 3.78
N VAL A 26 0.88 6.56 2.77
CA VAL A 26 1.98 6.81 1.84
C VAL A 26 1.53 7.49 0.54
N GLY A 27 0.30 8.02 0.51
CA GLY A 27 -0.23 8.82 -0.60
C GLY A 27 -0.57 8.05 -1.89
N ILE A 28 -0.67 6.72 -1.82
CA ILE A 28 -1.14 5.86 -2.92
C ILE A 28 -2.66 5.94 -3.06
N VAL A 29 -3.37 6.12 -1.95
CA VAL A 29 -4.82 6.18 -1.86
C VAL A 29 -5.23 7.59 -1.45
N ASP A 30 -6.13 8.20 -2.21
CA ASP A 30 -6.80 9.42 -1.77
C ASP A 30 -7.93 9.04 -0.80
N THR A 31 -7.83 9.52 0.44
CA THR A 31 -8.80 9.24 1.52
C THR A 31 -10.21 9.76 1.24
N LYS A 32 -10.37 10.61 0.21
CA LYS A 32 -11.69 11.02 -0.29
C LYS A 32 -12.46 9.86 -0.93
N PHE A 33 -11.78 8.81 -1.38
CA PHE A 33 -12.40 7.67 -2.04
C PHE A 33 -12.33 6.41 -1.17
N PRO A 34 -13.42 5.62 -1.06
CA PRO A 34 -13.45 4.41 -0.25
C PRO A 34 -12.62 3.26 -0.83
N SER A 35 -12.20 3.37 -2.09
CA SER A 35 -11.33 2.40 -2.76
C SER A 35 -10.62 3.04 -3.96
N VAL A 36 -9.47 2.47 -4.34
CA VAL A 36 -8.70 2.90 -5.51
C VAL A 36 -7.98 1.71 -6.12
N GLN A 37 -7.71 1.78 -7.42
CA GLN A 37 -6.83 0.81 -8.08
C GLN A 37 -5.37 1.21 -7.86
N ALA A 38 -4.67 0.45 -7.02
CA ALA A 38 -3.25 0.64 -6.76
C ALA A 38 -2.42 -0.44 -7.47
N LYS A 39 -1.25 -0.04 -8.02
CA LYS A 39 -0.28 -0.97 -8.61
C LYS A 39 0.72 -1.43 -7.54
N PRO A 40 1.10 -2.72 -7.48
CA PRO A 40 2.07 -3.22 -6.49
C PRO A 40 3.40 -2.46 -6.47
N ILE A 41 3.85 -1.94 -7.63
CA ILE A 41 5.07 -1.14 -7.74
C ILE A 41 5.04 0.14 -6.89
N GLN A 42 3.86 0.72 -6.64
CA GLN A 42 3.70 1.92 -5.81
C GLN A 42 4.01 1.60 -4.35
N TYR A 43 3.52 0.46 -3.85
CA TYR A 43 3.86 -0.03 -2.51
C TYR A 43 5.34 -0.39 -2.40
N LEU A 44 5.95 -0.99 -3.43
CA LEU A 44 7.39 -1.27 -3.44
C LEU A 44 8.22 0.02 -3.31
N ASN A 45 7.85 1.07 -4.05
CA ASN A 45 8.55 2.34 -3.99
C ASN A 45 8.38 3.02 -2.62
N ALA A 46 7.16 3.02 -2.06
CA ALA A 46 6.91 3.53 -0.72
C ALA A 46 7.70 2.75 0.35
N ALA A 47 7.76 1.42 0.23
CA ALA A 47 8.53 0.56 1.13
C ALA A 47 10.03 0.87 1.04
N LYS A 48 10.59 1.08 -0.16
CA LYS A 48 12.00 1.48 -0.31
C LYS A 48 12.28 2.80 0.43
N VAL A 49 11.41 3.80 0.29
CA VAL A 49 11.56 5.07 1.02
C VAL A 49 11.51 4.85 2.53
N ALA A 50 10.51 4.10 3.02
CA ALA A 50 10.37 3.81 4.45
C ALA A 50 11.56 3.03 5.02
N CYS A 51 12.07 2.02 4.30
CA CYS A 51 13.22 1.21 4.71
C CYS A 51 14.53 2.00 4.74
N HIS A 52 14.65 3.08 3.96
CA HIS A 52 15.82 3.96 3.97
C HIS A 52 15.67 5.17 4.89
N THR A 53 14.51 5.36 5.51
CA THR A 53 14.22 6.48 6.41
C THR A 53 14.40 6.04 7.86
N ASN A 54 15.07 6.86 8.68
CA ASN A 54 15.19 6.58 10.10
C ASN A 54 13.85 6.80 10.82
N VAL A 55 13.62 6.08 11.92
CA VAL A 55 12.39 6.20 12.72
C VAL A 55 12.13 7.64 13.19
N ALA A 56 13.20 8.41 13.45
CA ALA A 56 13.09 9.82 13.85
C ALA A 56 12.50 10.72 12.74
N ASP A 57 12.77 10.40 11.48
CA ASP A 57 12.41 11.22 10.32
C ASP A 57 11.12 10.76 9.65
N ILE A 58 10.61 9.58 10.01
CA ILE A 58 9.51 8.91 9.32
C ILE A 58 8.20 9.72 9.33
N LYS A 59 7.95 10.47 10.42
CA LYS A 59 6.77 11.34 10.57
C LYS A 59 6.79 12.59 9.68
N SER A 60 7.96 12.99 9.20
CA SER A 60 8.11 14.13 8.29
C SER A 60 8.02 13.71 6.83
N VAL A 61 8.25 12.42 6.56
CA VAL A 61 8.23 11.84 5.21
C VAL A 61 6.83 11.34 4.81
N PHE A 62 6.03 10.87 5.78
CA PHE A 62 4.68 10.34 5.58
C PHE A 62 3.65 11.02 6.47
#